data_AF-A0A7K0N902-F1
#
_entry.id   AF-A0A7K0N902-F1
#
_cell.length_a   1.000
_cell.length_b   1.000
_cell.length_c   1.000
_cell.angle_alpha   90.00
_cell.angle_beta   90.00
_cell.angle_gamma   90.00
#
_symmetry.space_group_name_H-M   'P 1'
#
loop_
_entity.id
_entity.type
_entity.pdbx_description
1 polymer ?
#
loop_
_entity_poly.entity_id
_entity_poly.type
_entity_poly.pdbx_seq_one_letter_code
_entity_poly.pdbx_strand_id
1 'polypeptide(L)'
;MSGTRSGASIFIAVLCRPSLWITALTQVSRLTPRRWWARAPFLPVPTREYIRFRVLTQYGERGHELLAADVLSYLRWLKDLR
;
A
#
# COMPACT_ATOMS: atom_id res chain seq x y z
N MET A 1 1.75 19.70 -2.54
CA MET A 1 0.73 19.02 -3.38
C MET A 1 1.36 17.85 -4.14
N SER A 2 1.92 16.83 -3.45
CA SER A 2 2.71 15.74 -4.09
C SER A 2 2.11 14.32 -4.01
N GLY A 3 1.03 14.12 -3.25
CA GLY A 3 0.52 12.78 -2.91
C GLY A 3 0.02 11.92 -4.09
N THR A 4 -0.25 12.50 -5.27
CA THR A 4 -0.80 11.76 -6.42
C THR A 4 0.28 11.04 -7.24
N ARG A 5 1.51 11.58 -7.28
CA ARG A 5 2.60 11.03 -8.10
C ARG A 5 3.13 9.71 -7.51
N SER A 6 3.22 9.64 -6.18
CA SER A 6 3.73 8.46 -5.48
C SER A 6 2.73 7.29 -5.48
N GLY A 7 1.42 7.56 -5.38
CA GLY A 7 0.42 6.50 -5.48
C GLY A 7 0.41 5.78 -6.85
N ALA A 8 0.48 6.56 -7.95
CA ALA A 8 0.52 6.00 -9.29
C ALA A 8 1.82 5.22 -9.56
N SER A 9 2.97 5.73 -9.08
CA SER A 9 4.25 5.03 -9.25
C SER A 9 4.30 3.72 -8.46
N ILE A 10 3.75 3.69 -7.23
CA ILE A 10 3.58 2.46 -6.45
C ILE A 10 2.73 1.45 -7.24
N PHE A 11 1.58 1.89 -7.75
CA PHE A 11 0.66 1.01 -8.49
C PHE A 11 1.33 0.38 -9.72
N ILE A 12 1.97 1.21 -10.56
CA ILE A 12 2.69 0.75 -11.76
C ILE A 12 3.83 -0.20 -11.37
N ALA A 13 4.61 0.15 -10.34
CA ALA A 13 5.76 -0.64 -9.91
C ALA A 13 5.37 -2.04 -9.39
N VAL A 14 4.22 -2.17 -8.73
CA VAL A 14 3.64 -3.47 -8.33
C VAL A 14 3.08 -4.20 -9.55
N LEU A 15 2.40 -3.50 -10.46
CA LEU A 15 1.83 -4.10 -11.67
C LEU A 15 2.91 -4.74 -12.56
N CYS A 16 4.09 -4.12 -12.69
CA CYS A 16 5.22 -4.68 -13.43
C CYS A 16 5.89 -5.91 -12.78
N ARG A 17 5.45 -6.36 -11.59
CA ARG A 17 6.07 -7.46 -10.83
C ARG A 17 5.04 -8.53 -10.46
N PRO A 18 4.73 -9.48 -11.38
CA PRO A 18 3.66 -10.47 -11.20
C PRO A 18 3.87 -11.39 -9.98
N SER A 19 5.12 -11.65 -9.61
CA SER A 19 5.45 -12.46 -8.42
C SER A 19 5.01 -11.82 -7.09
N LEU A 20 4.72 -10.52 -7.07
CA LEU A 20 4.27 -9.80 -5.88
C LEU A 20 2.75 -9.65 -5.81
N TRP A 21 2.01 -9.99 -6.87
CA TRP A 21 0.57 -9.70 -6.95
C TRP A 21 -0.24 -10.41 -5.87
N ILE A 22 0.04 -11.70 -5.64
CA ILE A 22 -0.67 -12.49 -4.62
C ILE A 22 -0.45 -11.88 -3.24
N THR A 23 0.80 -11.55 -2.91
CA THR A 23 1.17 -10.93 -1.64
C THR A 23 0.51 -9.55 -1.51
N ALA A 24 0.58 -8.72 -2.55
CA ALA A 24 -0.03 -7.40 -2.58
C ALA A 24 -1.54 -7.45 -2.37
N LEU A 25 -2.26 -8.31 -3.11
CA LEU A 25 -3.70 -8.51 -2.96
C LEU A 25 -4.07 -9.01 -1.56
N THR A 26 -3.32 -9.96 -1.01
CA THR A 26 -3.53 -10.48 0.35
C THR A 26 -3.36 -9.39 1.40
N GLN A 27 -2.33 -8.55 1.26
CA GLN A 27 -2.11 -7.45 2.20
C GLN A 27 -3.23 -6.41 2.07
N VAL A 28 -3.54 -5.99 0.85
CA VAL A 28 -4.60 -5.03 0.60
C VAL A 28 -5.95 -5.53 1.14
N SER A 29 -6.30 -6.79 0.95
CA SER A 29 -7.55 -7.36 1.47
C SER A 29 -7.59 -7.41 3.00
N ARG A 30 -6.45 -7.60 3.65
CA ARG A 30 -6.35 -7.61 5.13
C ARG A 30 -6.40 -6.22 5.74
N LEU A 31 -5.87 -5.22 5.04
CA LEU A 31 -5.75 -3.86 5.52
C LEU A 31 -6.96 -2.99 5.17
N THR A 32 -7.77 -3.43 4.21
CA THR A 32 -8.96 -2.71 3.77
C THR A 32 -10.14 -3.01 4.72
N PRO A 33 -10.96 -2.00 5.08
CA PRO A 33 -12.16 -2.20 5.88
C PRO A 33 -13.14 -3.22 5.26
N ARG A 34 -13.89 -3.93 6.10
CA ARG A 34 -15.02 -4.76 5.65
C ARG A 34 -16.04 -3.85 4.94
N ARG A 35 -16.60 -4.30 3.81
CA ARG A 35 -17.56 -3.57 2.95
C ARG A 35 -16.98 -2.38 2.19
N TRP A 36 -15.70 -2.41 1.81
CA TRP A 36 -15.12 -1.42 0.87
C TRP A 36 -15.92 -1.28 -0.43
N TRP A 37 -16.58 -2.36 -0.88
CA TRP A 37 -17.45 -2.39 -2.05
C TRP A 37 -18.79 -1.64 -1.87
N ALA A 38 -19.11 -1.17 -0.66
CA ALA A 38 -20.36 -0.44 -0.41
C ALA A 38 -20.23 1.07 -0.65
N ARG A 39 -19.02 1.59 -0.88
CA ARG A 39 -18.77 3.02 -1.08
C ARG A 39 -17.74 3.23 -2.20
N ALA A 40 -18.00 4.19 -3.09
CA ALA A 40 -17.02 4.62 -4.08
C ALA A 40 -15.69 5.02 -3.37
N PRO A 41 -14.52 4.67 -3.92
CA PRO A 41 -14.28 4.25 -5.31
C PRO A 41 -14.47 2.76 -5.60
N PHE A 42 -15.02 1.94 -4.70
CA PHE A 42 -15.18 0.48 -4.89
C PHE A 42 -13.87 -0.26 -5.17
N LEU A 43 -12.73 0.34 -4.79
CA LEU A 43 -11.45 -0.35 -4.76
C LEU A 43 -11.10 -0.71 -3.31
N PRO A 44 -10.42 -1.84 -3.09
CA PRO A 44 -9.86 -2.16 -1.80
C PRO A 44 -8.64 -1.25 -1.56
N VAL A 45 -8.88 -0.05 -1.07
CA VAL A 45 -7.83 0.91 -0.70
C VAL A 45 -7.79 1.06 0.82
N PRO A 46 -6.61 0.97 1.45
CA PRO A 46 -6.46 1.25 2.87
C PRO A 46 -6.88 2.70 3.18
N THR A 47 -7.41 2.92 4.38
CA THR A 47 -7.84 4.26 4.80
C THR A 47 -6.64 5.19 4.96
N ARG A 48 -6.86 6.50 4.81
CA ARG A 48 -5.79 7.50 4.99
C ARG A 48 -5.26 7.51 6.41
N GLU A 49 -6.12 7.23 7.38
CA GLU A 49 -5.80 7.10 8.80
C GLU A 49 -4.86 5.92 9.04
N TYR A 50 -5.13 4.76 8.42
CA TYR A 50 -4.25 3.61 8.49
C TYR A 50 -2.87 3.91 7.88
N ILE A 51 -2.84 4.53 6.70
CA ILE A 51 -1.58 4.90 6.03
C ILE A 51 -0.78 5.88 6.90
N ARG A 52 -1.43 6.91 7.46
CA ARG A 52 -0.80 7.88 8.35
C ARG A 52 -0.23 7.21 9.60
N PHE A 53 -0.99 6.31 10.22
CA PHE A 53 -0.53 5.54 11.37
C PHE A 53 0.71 4.72 11.00
N ARG A 54 0.68 3.98 9.89
CA ARG A 54 1.81 3.16 9.43
C ARG A 54 3.07 3.98 9.17
N VAL A 55 2.94 5.11 8.47
CA VAL A 55 4.07 6.00 8.19
C VAL A 55 4.68 6.51 9.50
N LEU A 56 3.83 6.97 10.43
CA LEU A 56 4.28 7.45 11.73
C LEU A 56 5.02 6.37 12.53
N THR A 57 4.51 5.14 12.54
CA THR A 57 5.15 4.03 13.27
C THR A 57 6.46 3.57 12.63
N GLN A 58 6.58 3.63 11.31
CA GLN A 58 7.76 3.12 10.60
C GLN A 58 8.89 4.15 10.57
N TYR A 59 8.58 5.42 10.36
CA TYR A 59 9.57 6.47 10.14
C TYR A 59 9.69 7.46 11.31
N GLY A 60 8.77 7.42 12.28
CA GLY A 60 8.76 8.35 13.42
C GLY A 60 8.33 9.78 13.08
N GLU A 61 8.12 10.10 11.79
CA GLU A 61 7.77 11.44 11.32
C GLU A 61 6.39 11.47 10.65
N ARG A 62 5.64 12.55 10.89
CA ARG A 62 4.37 12.80 10.19
C ARG A 62 4.67 13.40 8.82
N GLY A 63 4.21 12.72 7.77
CA GLY A 63 4.27 13.25 6.40
C GLY A 63 5.42 12.71 5.55
N HIS A 64 6.17 11.71 6.04
CA HIS A 64 7.12 10.98 5.20
C HIS A 64 6.39 10.42 3.97
N GLU A 65 6.95 10.69 2.79
CA GLU A 65 6.36 10.28 1.53
C GLU A 65 6.65 8.80 1.27
N LEU A 66 5.59 8.00 1.06
CA LEU A 66 5.75 6.59 0.72
C LEU A 66 6.25 6.45 -0.72
N LEU A 67 7.46 5.90 -0.90
CA LEU A 67 8.01 5.65 -2.22
C LEU A 67 7.63 4.25 -2.71
N ALA A 68 7.61 4.07 -4.03
CA ALA A 68 7.42 2.75 -4.64
C ALA A 68 8.46 1.74 -4.15
N ALA A 69 9.70 2.17 -3.93
CA ALA A 69 10.77 1.33 -3.42
C ALA A 69 10.46 0.75 -2.02
N ASP A 70 9.88 1.55 -1.12
CA ASP A 70 9.52 1.10 0.23
C ASP A 70 8.46 0.00 0.17
N VAL A 71 7.42 0.22 -0.64
CA VAL A 71 6.32 -0.73 -0.81
C VAL A 71 6.81 -2.04 -1.43
N LEU A 72 7.68 -1.95 -2.45
CA LEU A 72 8.27 -3.13 -3.09
C LEU A 72 9.18 -3.91 -2.14
N SER A 73 9.97 -3.23 -1.32
CA SER A 73 10.82 -3.88 -0.31
C SER A 73 9.97 -4.61 0.74
N TYR A 74 8.91 -3.97 1.22
CA TYR A 74 7.96 -4.58 2.15
C TYR A 74 7.25 -5.80 1.55
N LEU A 75 6.74 -5.71 0.32
CA LEU A 75 6.05 -6.84 -0.34
C LEU A 75 7.00 -8.01 -0.64
N ARG A 76 8.26 -7.75 -0.98
CA ARG A 76 9.28 -8.79 -1.15
C ARG A 76 9.55 -9.49 0.16
N TRP A 77 9.81 -8.72 1.23
CA TRP A 77 10.02 -9.28 2.56
C TRP A 77 8.85 -10.17 3.01
N LEU A 78 7.61 -9.72 2.82
CA LEU A 78 6.43 -10.53 3.14
C LEU A 78 6.29 -11.79 2.27
N LYS A 79 6.75 -11.75 1.02
CA LYS A 79 6.75 -12.92 0.14
C LYS A 79 7.78 -13.94 0.63
N ASP A 80 8.97 -13.47 1.04
CA ASP A 80 10.07 -14.33 1.49
C ASP A 80 9.82 -14.90 2.90
N LEU A 81 8.99 -14.23 3.71
CA LEU A 81 8.56 -14.69 5.03
C LEU A 81 7.46 -15.77 4.98
N ARG A 82 6.91 -16.06 3.80
CA ARG A 82 5.84 -17.05 3.58
C ARG A 82 6.40 -18.39 3.14
#